data_AF-A0A957QNZ9-F1
#
_entry.id   AF-A0A957QNZ9-F1
#
_cell.length_a   1.000
_cell.length_b   1.000
_cell.length_c   1.000
_cell.angle_alpha   90.00
_cell.angle_beta   90.00
_cell.angle_gamma   90.00
#
_symmetry.space_group_name_H-M   'P 1'
#
loop_
_entity.id
_entity.type
_entity.pdbx_description
1 polymer ?
#
loop_
_entity_poly.entity_id
_entity_poly.type
_entity_poly.pdbx_seq_one_letter_code
_entity_poly.pdbx_strand_id
1 'polypeptide(L)'
;PHYRLIVTRENRLDTLHVQSEVTPAYFAAIGASEFPTSTAVQQLAAQIQGILRDALGLNTTVEMVAPGEAPRSEGGKIKRIEDRRSL
;
A
#
# COMPACT_ATOMS: atom_id res chain seq x y z
N PRO A 1 1.44 -2.72 -12.11
CA PRO A 1 1.16 -2.25 -10.74
C PRO A 1 0.99 -3.41 -9.76
N HIS A 2 1.89 -3.48 -8.78
CA HIS A 2 1.90 -4.51 -7.74
C HIS A 2 1.46 -3.89 -6.42
N TYR A 3 0.52 -4.56 -5.74
CA TYR A 3 -0.05 -4.09 -4.49
C TYR A 3 -0.52 -5.26 -3.62
N ARG A 4 -0.63 -4.99 -2.33
CA ARG A 4 -1.25 -5.86 -1.33
C ARG A 4 -2.26 -5.05 -0.52
N LEU A 5 -3.41 -5.64 -0.27
CA LEU A 5 -4.47 -5.15 0.59
C LEU A 5 -4.51 -6.04 1.84
N ILE A 6 -4.33 -5.46 3.01
CA ILE A 6 -4.46 -6.15 4.29
C ILE A 6 -5.65 -5.55 5.00
N VAL A 7 -6.67 -6.37 5.28
CA VAL A 7 -7.88 -5.94 5.97
C VAL A 7 -7.78 -6.39 7.41
N THR A 8 -7.84 -5.44 8.34
CA THR A 8 -7.85 -5.71 9.79
C THR A 8 -9.13 -5.15 10.40
N ARG A 9 -9.47 -5.65 11.59
CA ARG A 9 -10.54 -5.09 12.41
C ARG A 9 -9.98 -4.85 13.80
N GLU A 10 -10.03 -3.60 14.25
CA GLU A 10 -9.71 -3.23 15.63
C GLU A 10 -10.99 -2.71 16.29
N ASN A 11 -11.42 -3.36 17.37
CA ASN A 11 -12.71 -3.15 18.01
C ASN A 11 -13.89 -3.30 17.02
N ARG A 12 -14.51 -2.19 16.61
CA ARG A 12 -15.67 -2.14 15.71
C ARG A 12 -15.37 -1.49 14.36
N LEU A 13 -14.11 -1.16 14.08
CA LEU A 13 -13.71 -0.43 12.88
C LEU A 13 -12.85 -1.32 11.99
N ASP A 14 -13.27 -1.45 10.73
CA ASP A 14 -12.44 -2.06 9.69
C ASP A 14 -11.38 -1.05 9.23
N THR A 15 -10.14 -1.52 9.11
CA THR A 15 -9.03 -0.75 8.55
C THR A 15 -8.46 -1.46 7.33
N LEU A 16 -8.32 -0.70 6.23
CA LEU A 16 -7.68 -1.16 5.01
C LEU A 16 -6.25 -0.64 4.96
N HIS A 17 -5.28 -1.55 5.06
CA HIS A 17 -3.87 -1.24 4.82
C HIS A 17 -3.53 -1.55 3.36
N VAL A 18 -3.07 -0.55 2.62
CA VAL A 18 -2.68 -0.68 1.21
C VAL A 18 -1.18 -0.52 1.08
N GLN A 19 -0.51 -1.57 0.61
CA GLN A 19 0.89 -1.51 0.21
C GLN A 19 0.95 -1.45 -1.31
N SER A 20 1.57 -0.40 -1.85
CA SER A 20 1.70 -0.22 -3.30
C SER A 20 3.15 0.00 -3.69
N GLU A 21 3.63 -0.74 -4.68
CA GLU A 21 4.96 -0.50 -5.25
C GLU A 21 4.99 0.84 -6.00
N VAL A 22 6.09 1.56 -5.81
CA VAL A 22 6.46 2.64 -6.75
C VAL A 22 7.09 2.05 -8.01
N THR A 23 7.10 2.83 -9.09
CA THR A 23 7.82 2.41 -10.30
C THR A 23 9.33 2.42 -10.08
N PRO A 24 10.11 1.57 -10.79
CA PRO A 24 11.57 1.62 -10.71
C PRO A 24 12.16 2.99 -11.02
N ALA A 25 11.57 3.71 -11.98
CA ALA A 25 12.01 5.06 -12.34
C ALA A 25 11.79 6.06 -11.19
N TYR A 26 10.63 6.01 -10.52
CA TYR A 26 10.36 6.85 -9.36
C TYR A 26 11.27 6.51 -8.19
N PHE A 27 11.47 5.22 -7.91
CA PHE A 27 12.38 4.76 -6.86
C PHE A 27 13.82 5.24 -7.10
N ALA A 28 14.31 5.13 -8.33
CA ALA A 28 15.64 5.61 -8.70
C ALA A 28 15.79 7.14 -8.56
N ALA A 29 14.72 7.90 -8.81
CA ALA A 29 14.73 9.35 -8.67
C ALA A 29 14.75 9.82 -7.20
N ILE A 30 14.10 9.07 -6.29
CA ILE A 30 14.15 9.34 -4.84
C ILE A 30 15.47 8.88 -4.23
N GLY A 31 15.99 7.73 -4.68
CA GLY A 31 17.19 7.11 -4.13
C GLY A 31 16.90 6.17 -2.95
N ALA A 32 17.67 5.08 -2.87
CA ALA A 32 17.43 4.01 -1.90
C ALA A 32 17.63 4.42 -0.43
N SER A 33 18.43 5.46 -0.15
CA SER A 33 18.66 5.97 1.20
C SER A 33 17.52 6.85 1.72
N GLU A 34 16.75 7.45 0.82
CA GLU A 34 15.64 8.36 1.17
C GLU A 34 14.28 7.68 1.07
N PHE A 35 14.18 6.54 0.39
CA PHE A 35 12.94 5.77 0.36
C PHE A 35 12.81 4.91 1.64
N PRO A 36 11.63 4.87 2.30
CA PRO A 36 10.37 5.54 1.97
C PRO A 36 10.17 6.89 2.69
N THR A 37 11.17 7.39 3.41
CA THR A 37 11.02 8.52 4.35
C THR A 37 11.00 9.90 3.71
N SER A 38 11.37 10.01 2.42
CA SER A 38 11.36 11.28 1.70
C SER A 38 9.99 11.95 1.73
N THR A 39 9.97 13.28 1.81
CA THR A 39 8.73 14.07 1.83
C THR A 39 7.86 13.80 0.60
N ALA A 40 8.48 13.61 -0.57
CA ALA A 40 7.76 13.31 -1.82
C ALA A 40 7.00 11.97 -1.75
N VAL A 41 7.61 10.92 -1.17
CA VAL A 41 6.98 9.61 -0.98
C VAL A 41 5.82 9.71 0.02
N GLN A 42 6.01 10.43 1.13
CA GLN A 42 4.96 10.64 2.13
C GLN A 42 3.76 11.41 1.56
N GLN A 43 4.01 12.44 0.75
CA GLN A 43 2.95 13.20 0.07
C GLN A 43 2.16 12.31 -0.90
N LEU A 44 2.86 11.47 -1.68
CA LEU A 44 2.20 10.52 -2.59
C LEU A 44 1.32 9.52 -1.82
N ALA A 45 1.83 8.96 -0.72
CA ALA A 45 1.05 8.08 0.15
C ALA A 45 -0.21 8.78 0.70
N ALA A 46 -0.06 10.01 1.21
CA ALA A 46 -1.16 10.80 1.75
C ALA A 46 -2.23 11.14 0.70
N GLN A 47 -1.81 11.45 -0.54
CA GLN A 47 -2.71 11.70 -1.66
C GLN A 47 -3.54 10.45 -1.99
N ILE A 48 -2.89 9.29 -2.14
CA ILE A 48 -3.58 8.02 -2.42
C ILE A 48 -4.52 7.67 -1.26
N GLN A 49 -4.09 7.88 -0.02
CA GLN A 49 -4.92 7.65 1.16
C GLN A 49 -6.17 8.53 1.15
N GLY A 50 -6.05 9.81 0.76
CA GLY A 50 -7.20 10.71 0.58
C GLY A 50 -8.19 10.18 -0.44
N ILE A 51 -7.71 9.86 -1.64
CA ILE A 51 -8.54 9.33 -2.72
C ILE A 51 -9.28 8.05 -2.29
N LEU A 52 -8.59 7.13 -1.60
CA LEU A 52 -9.19 5.88 -1.14
C LEU A 52 -10.23 6.11 -0.02
N ARG A 53 -9.96 7.00 0.92
CA ARG A 53 -10.94 7.37 1.96
C ARG A 53 -12.20 7.98 1.34
N ASP A 54 -12.03 8.90 0.39
CA ASP A 54 -13.15 9.58 -0.26
C ASP A 54 -13.98 8.63 -1.12
N ALA A 55 -13.32 7.68 -1.81
CA ALA A 55 -14.00 6.73 -2.69
C ALA A 55 -14.68 5.58 -1.93
N LEU A 56 -14.10 5.11 -0.82
CA LEU A 56 -14.54 3.88 -0.13
C LEU A 56 -15.26 4.13 1.20
N GLY A 57 -15.09 5.31 1.82
CA GLY A 57 -15.64 5.60 3.14
C GLY A 57 -15.06 4.74 4.28
N LEU A 58 -13.87 4.15 4.06
CA LEU A 58 -13.20 3.27 5.02
C LEU A 58 -11.98 3.96 5.64
N ASN A 59 -11.65 3.58 6.89
CA ASN A 59 -10.34 3.91 7.44
C ASN A 59 -9.27 3.22 6.61
N THR A 60 -8.39 3.99 5.99
CA THR A 60 -7.36 3.49 5.08
C THR A 60 -6.02 4.04 5.46
N THR A 61 -4.98 3.21 5.44
CA THR A 61 -3.57 3.63 5.52
C THR A 61 -2.85 3.17 4.25
N VAL A 62 -1.97 4.00 3.71
CA VAL A 62 -1.20 3.69 2.50
C VAL A 62 0.28 3.69 2.82
N GLU A 63 0.95 2.64 2.38
CA GLU A 63 2.40 2.46 2.46
C GLU A 63 2.96 2.28 1.04
N MET A 64 3.98 3.07 0.72
CA MET A 64 4.71 2.92 -0.53
C MET A 64 5.87 1.97 -0.29
N VAL A 65 5.97 0.92 -1.11
CA VAL A 65 7.02 -0.11 -1.00
C VAL A 65 7.95 -0.08 -2.21
N ALA A 66 9.16 -0.60 -2.06
CA ALA A 66 10.15 -0.58 -3.13
C ALA A 66 9.75 -1.55 -4.26
N PRO A 67 10.23 -1.33 -5.50
CA PRO A 67 9.94 -2.24 -6.61
C PRO A 67 10.37 -3.67 -6.30
N GLY A 68 9.44 -4.63 -6.36
CA GLY A 68 9.68 -6.03 -6.06
C GLY A 68 9.32 -6.52 -4.66
N GLU A 69 8.92 -5.63 -3.75
CA GLU A 69 8.51 -6.03 -2.39
C GLU A 69 7.04 -6.45 -2.29
N ALA A 70 6.17 -6.03 -3.21
CA ALA A 70 4.78 -6.45 -3.21
C ALA A 70 4.63 -7.86 -3.83
N PRO A 71 3.54 -8.59 -3.49
CA PRO A 71 3.36 -9.97 -3.90
C PRO A 71 3.38 -10.16 -5.41
N ARG A 72 4.15 -11.14 -5.86
CA ARG A 72 4.24 -11.57 -7.26
C ARG A 72 3.61 -12.94 -7.45
N SER A 73 3.15 -13.21 -8.68
CA SER A 73 2.78 -14.57 -9.07
C SER A 73 4.00 -15.28 -9.58
N GLU A 74 4.33 -16.44 -9.01
CA GLU A 74 5.26 -17.40 -9.61
C GLU A 74 4.51 -18.48 -10.40
N GLY A 75 3.46 -18.11 -11.14
CA GLY A 75 2.72 -19.05 -12.03
C GLY A 75 1.31 -19.45 -11.56
N GLY A 76 0.70 -18.73 -10.63
CA GLY A 76 -0.69 -18.94 -10.16
C GLY A 76 -1.50 -17.65 -9.93
N LYS A 77 -2.72 -17.76 -9.40
CA LYS A 77 -3.54 -16.59 -9.02
C LYS A 77 -2.92 -15.90 -7.79
N ILE A 78 -2.54 -14.63 -7.93
CA ILE A 78 -1.96 -13.84 -6.82
C ILE A 78 -3.04 -13.55 -5.78
N LYS A 79 -2.76 -13.88 -4.52
CA LYS A 79 -3.53 -13.36 -3.38
C LYS A 79 -3.10 -11.92 -3.09
N ARG A 80 -3.84 -10.96 -3.64
CA ARG A 80 -3.63 -9.52 -3.37
C ARG A 80 -4.30 -9.05 -2.08
N ILE A 81 -5.21 -9.87 -1.54
CA ILE A 81 -6.00 -9.54 -0.36
C ILE A 81 -5.64 -10.52 0.74
N GLU A 82 -5.28 -9.98 1.89
CA GLU A 82 -5.06 -10.69 3.12
C GLU A 82 -6.10 -10.20 4.14
N ASP A 83 -7.11 -11.04 4.40
CA ASP A 83 -8.11 -10.75 5.42
C ASP A 83 -7.63 -11.28 6.76
N ARG A 84 -7.32 -10.36 7.69
CA ARG A 84 -6.87 -10.64 9.05
C ARG A 84 -7.93 -10.26 10.09
N ARG A 85 -9.19 -10.07 9.69
CA ARG A 85 -10.26 -9.79 10.64
C ARG A 85 -10.50 -11.04 11.50
N SER A 86 -10.42 -10.90 12.82
CA SER A 86 -10.95 -11.90 13.74
C SER A 86 -12.48 -11.76 13.79
N LEU A 87 -13.20 -12.77 13.30
CA LEU A 87 -14.66 -12.86 13.40
C LEU A 87 -15.07 -13.52 14.71
#